data_AF-A0A101V2T8-F1
#
_entry.id   AF-A0A101V2T8-F1
#
_cell.length_a   1.000
_cell.length_b   1.000
_cell.length_c   1.000
_cell.angle_alpha   90.00
_cell.angle_beta   90.00
_cell.angle_gamma   90.00
#
_symmetry.space_group_name_H-M   'P 1'
#
loop_
_entity.id
_entity.type
_entity.pdbx_description
1 polymer ?
#
loop_
_entity_poly.entity_id
_entity_poly.type
_entity_poly.pdbx_seq_one_letter_code
_entity_poly.pdbx_strand_id
1 'polypeptide(L)'
;MEKLKEEIDIIQAGVIKEVARHNEEHPGRELPAEGRAKLADAMKIVNSYMPLAKSAHGALEKLRLDDTMALEGKKRMMQELLTDAEQKIVDKQRTADNQATVARASFVVSAFRKLPKGQEAIARQDARMILEASPHPAVRLAQLALRQDDVGALVVTQWGHDYLEARGVEEHEIKATQELVIHHALVGAAEQAEDQERSAAARGALAANSVIGLNDGAASAAHGLFDSMRTYYAVPREAFPTPRDPRRPAAPQVLGEDIEPFTF
;
A
#
# COMPACT_ATOMS: atom_id res chain seq x y z
N MET A 1 -24.96 -11.88 3.47
CA MET A 1 -25.16 -10.77 2.52
C MET A 1 -24.75 -9.46 3.17
N GLU A 2 -25.45 -8.95 4.18
CA GLU A 2 -25.14 -7.65 4.80
C GLU A 2 -23.73 -7.58 5.40
N LYS A 3 -23.29 -8.62 6.13
CA LYS A 3 -21.97 -8.64 6.79
C LYS A 3 -20.76 -8.48 5.83
N LEU A 4 -20.77 -9.16 4.69
CA LEU A 4 -19.65 -9.08 3.73
C LEU A 4 -19.64 -7.73 2.99
N LYS A 5 -20.81 -7.18 2.69
CA LYS A 5 -20.94 -5.85 2.09
C LYS A 5 -20.46 -4.76 3.05
N GLU A 6 -20.84 -4.87 4.32
CA GLU A 6 -20.38 -3.99 5.39
C GLU A 6 -18.86 -4.03 5.56
N GLU A 7 -18.26 -5.23 5.56
CA GLU A 7 -16.80 -5.41 5.62
C GLU A 7 -16.08 -4.75 4.43
N ILE A 8 -16.59 -4.92 3.22
CA ILE A 8 -16.08 -4.25 2.01
C ILE A 8 -16.14 -2.72 2.16
N ASP A 9 -17.25 -2.19 2.66
CA ASP A 9 -17.45 -0.74 2.79
C ASP A 9 -16.58 -0.14 3.91
N ILE A 10 -16.39 -0.85 5.04
CA ILE A 10 -15.47 -0.46 6.12
C ILE A 10 -14.03 -0.39 5.61
N ILE A 11 -13.58 -1.44 4.91
CA ILE A 11 -12.21 -1.47 4.38
C ILE A 11 -12.02 -0.39 3.32
N GLN A 12 -13.02 -0.16 2.46
CA GLN A 12 -12.96 0.93 1.48
C GLN A 12 -12.84 2.29 2.16
N ALA A 13 -13.64 2.56 3.20
CA ALA A 13 -13.59 3.81 3.93
C ALA A 13 -12.22 4.02 4.58
N GLY A 14 -11.62 2.95 5.13
CA GLY A 14 -10.25 2.96 5.66
C GLY A 14 -9.22 3.35 4.60
N VAL A 15 -9.22 2.67 3.45
CA VAL A 15 -8.29 2.98 2.35
C VAL A 15 -8.47 4.40 1.83
N ILE A 16 -9.71 4.88 1.66
CA ILE A 16 -9.99 6.25 1.21
C ILE A 16 -9.45 7.27 2.22
N LYS A 17 -9.63 7.03 3.52
CA LYS A 17 -9.11 7.91 4.58
C LYS A 17 -7.59 7.99 4.56
N GLU A 18 -6.90 6.86 4.42
CA GLU A 18 -5.44 6.83 4.38
C GLU A 18 -4.88 7.49 3.10
N VAL A 19 -5.56 7.30 1.95
CA VAL A 19 -5.25 8.04 0.71
C VAL A 19 -5.44 9.54 0.88
N ALA A 20 -6.52 9.97 1.55
CA ALA A 20 -6.75 11.38 1.84
C ALA A 20 -5.66 11.96 2.74
N ARG A 21 -5.31 11.25 3.83
CA ARG A 21 -4.21 11.63 4.72
C ARG A 21 -2.89 11.78 3.96
N HIS A 22 -2.56 10.81 3.09
CA HIS A 22 -1.38 10.89 2.24
C HIS A 22 -1.36 12.17 1.37
N ASN A 23 -2.49 12.50 0.73
CA ASN A 23 -2.57 13.69 -0.13
C ASN A 23 -2.50 15.00 0.64
N GLU A 24 -2.95 15.02 1.90
CA GLU A 24 -2.83 16.17 2.82
C GLU A 24 -1.39 16.34 3.30
N GLU A 25 -0.72 15.25 3.70
CA GLU A 25 0.67 15.25 4.16
C GLU A 25 1.67 15.54 3.02
N HIS A 26 1.32 15.15 1.79
CA HIS A 26 2.20 15.19 0.62
C HIS A 26 1.50 15.76 -0.62
N PRO A 27 1.24 17.07 -0.68
CA PRO A 27 0.55 17.69 -1.81
C PRO A 27 1.35 17.55 -3.11
N GLY A 28 0.83 16.76 -4.06
CA GLY A 28 1.53 16.37 -5.30
C GLY A 28 1.98 17.51 -6.22
N ARG A 29 1.43 18.73 -6.07
CA ARG A 29 1.82 19.91 -6.84
C ARG A 29 3.20 20.45 -6.47
N GLU A 30 3.65 20.17 -5.24
CA GLU A 30 4.91 20.66 -4.67
C GLU A 30 6.08 19.69 -4.88
N LEU A 31 5.81 18.50 -5.42
CA LEU A 31 6.82 17.46 -5.66
C LEU A 31 7.59 17.74 -6.95
N PRO A 32 8.89 17.44 -7.05
CA PRO A 32 9.64 17.61 -8.30
C PRO A 32 9.00 16.85 -9.47
N ALA A 33 9.12 17.39 -10.69
CA ALA A 33 8.57 16.75 -11.89
C ALA A 33 9.17 15.35 -12.11
N GLU A 34 10.44 15.18 -11.76
CA GLU A 34 11.17 13.91 -11.79
C GLU A 34 10.60 12.93 -10.75
N GLY A 35 9.68 12.06 -11.17
CA GLY A 35 9.08 11.04 -10.31
C GLY A 35 7.60 11.29 -9.97
N ARG A 36 7.09 12.52 -10.17
CA ARG A 36 5.67 12.85 -9.92
C ARG A 36 4.70 11.97 -10.69
N ALA A 37 4.97 11.74 -11.98
CA ALA A 37 4.13 10.87 -12.82
C ALA A 37 4.13 9.41 -12.31
N LYS A 38 5.30 8.91 -11.90
CA LYS A 38 5.47 7.56 -11.36
C LYS A 38 4.73 7.38 -10.05
N LEU A 39 4.81 8.37 -9.17
CA LEU A 39 4.08 8.38 -7.91
C LEU A 39 2.55 8.45 -8.13
N ALA A 40 2.11 9.28 -9.08
CA ALA A 40 0.70 9.36 -9.46
C ALA A 40 0.18 8.04 -10.04
N ASP A 41 0.97 7.36 -10.88
CA ASP A 41 0.63 6.03 -11.41
C ASP A 41 0.54 4.99 -10.29
N ALA A 42 1.48 4.99 -9.33
CA ALA A 42 1.42 4.13 -8.14
C ALA A 42 0.14 4.37 -7.33
N MET A 43 -0.18 5.63 -7.03
CA MET A 43 -1.41 5.99 -6.32
C MET A 43 -2.68 5.60 -7.06
N LYS A 44 -2.70 5.72 -8.40
CA LYS A 44 -3.81 5.25 -9.22
C LYS A 44 -4.00 3.74 -9.12
N ILE A 45 -2.89 2.98 -9.04
CA ILE A 45 -2.95 1.54 -8.85
C ILE A 45 -3.50 1.18 -7.48
N VAL A 46 -3.02 1.81 -6.40
CA VAL A 46 -3.53 1.61 -5.03
C VAL A 46 -5.04 1.86 -4.97
N ASN A 47 -5.50 2.97 -5.56
CA ASN A 47 -6.92 3.29 -5.66
C ASN A 47 -7.76 2.28 -6.47
N SER A 48 -7.12 1.39 -7.23
CA SER A 48 -7.80 0.37 -8.04
C SER A 48 -8.10 -0.94 -7.31
N TYR A 49 -7.57 -1.16 -6.10
CA TYR A 49 -7.77 -2.42 -5.36
C TYR A 49 -9.22 -2.62 -4.94
N MET A 50 -9.82 -1.60 -4.33
CA MET A 50 -11.21 -1.69 -3.86
C MET A 50 -12.22 -1.85 -5.01
N PRO A 51 -12.13 -1.11 -6.12
CA PRO A 51 -12.94 -1.39 -7.31
C PRO A 51 -12.80 -2.83 -7.84
N LEU A 52 -11.59 -3.39 -7.79
CA LEU A 52 -11.33 -4.76 -8.23
C LEU A 52 -12.00 -5.78 -7.29
N ALA A 53 -11.85 -5.60 -5.97
CA ALA A 53 -12.51 -6.44 -4.97
C ALA A 53 -14.05 -6.36 -5.09
N LYS A 54 -14.62 -5.16 -5.30
CA LYS A 54 -16.06 -4.98 -5.53
C LYS A 54 -16.54 -5.68 -6.81
N SER A 55 -15.77 -5.57 -7.88
CA SER A 55 -16.06 -6.25 -9.15
C SER A 55 -16.07 -7.78 -8.98
N ALA A 56 -15.06 -8.32 -8.28
CA ALA A 56 -14.98 -9.74 -7.96
C ALA A 56 -16.18 -10.20 -7.11
N HIS A 57 -16.52 -9.45 -6.06
CA HIS A 57 -17.70 -9.73 -5.24
C HIS A 57 -18.99 -9.76 -6.07
N GLY A 58 -19.20 -8.78 -6.95
CA GLY A 58 -20.38 -8.74 -7.82
C GLY A 58 -20.45 -9.91 -8.80
N ALA A 59 -19.31 -10.35 -9.34
CA ALA A 59 -19.25 -11.52 -10.21
C ALA A 59 -19.49 -12.83 -9.45
N LEU A 60 -18.97 -12.96 -8.21
CA LEU A 60 -19.26 -14.09 -7.33
C LEU A 60 -20.74 -14.17 -6.97
N GLU A 61 -21.39 -13.04 -6.67
CA GLU A 61 -22.84 -13.01 -6.44
C GLU A 61 -23.62 -13.45 -7.69
N LYS A 62 -23.24 -12.99 -8.89
CA LYS A 62 -23.87 -13.45 -10.15
C LYS A 62 -23.74 -14.96 -10.33
N LEU A 63 -22.53 -15.51 -10.16
CA LEU A 63 -22.31 -16.95 -10.19
C LEU A 63 -23.15 -17.65 -9.11
N ARG A 64 -23.23 -17.06 -7.90
CA ARG A 64 -24.01 -17.59 -6.77
C ARG A 64 -25.51 -17.65 -7.05
N LEU A 65 -26.04 -16.73 -7.83
CA LEU A 65 -27.46 -16.66 -8.18
C LEU A 65 -27.80 -17.36 -9.50
N ASP A 66 -26.80 -17.84 -10.25
CA ASP A 66 -27.05 -18.63 -11.46
C ASP A 66 -27.53 -20.05 -11.10
N ASP A 67 -28.81 -20.32 -11.37
CA ASP A 67 -29.49 -21.59 -11.15
C ASP A 67 -29.39 -22.56 -12.34
N THR A 68 -28.80 -22.11 -13.46
CA THR A 68 -28.65 -22.92 -14.67
C THR A 68 -27.39 -23.79 -14.66
N MET A 69 -26.43 -23.49 -13.77
CA MET A 69 -25.15 -24.17 -13.68
C MET A 69 -25.13 -25.30 -12.64
N ALA A 70 -24.42 -26.38 -12.96
CA ALA A 70 -24.12 -27.44 -12.00
C ALA A 70 -23.27 -26.91 -10.84
N LEU A 71 -23.55 -27.38 -9.62
CA LEU A 71 -22.95 -26.89 -8.38
C LEU A 71 -21.42 -27.05 -8.33
N GLU A 72 -20.88 -28.14 -8.88
CA GLU A 72 -19.43 -28.36 -8.96
C GLU A 72 -18.74 -27.38 -9.91
N GLY A 73 -19.34 -27.13 -11.08
CA GLY A 73 -18.82 -26.15 -12.05
C GLY A 73 -18.84 -24.73 -11.48
N LYS A 74 -19.92 -24.38 -10.78
CA LYS A 74 -20.06 -23.10 -10.06
C LYS A 74 -19.00 -22.90 -8.98
N LYS A 75 -18.74 -23.92 -8.15
CA LYS A 75 -17.67 -23.89 -7.15
C LYS A 75 -16.30 -23.66 -7.79
N ARG A 76 -16.00 -24.37 -8.89
CA ARG A 76 -14.74 -24.19 -9.63
C ARG A 76 -14.60 -22.76 -10.16
N MET A 77 -15.62 -22.24 -10.85
CA MET A 77 -15.58 -20.88 -11.40
C MET A 77 -15.44 -19.80 -10.33
N MET A 78 -16.07 -19.98 -9.17
CA MET A 78 -15.90 -19.05 -8.04
C MET A 78 -14.46 -19.06 -7.49
N GLN A 79 -13.84 -20.24 -7.38
CA GLN A 79 -12.45 -20.38 -6.95
C GLN A 79 -11.47 -19.79 -7.96
N GLU A 80 -11.68 -20.05 -9.25
CA GLU A 80 -10.88 -19.47 -10.33
C GLU A 80 -10.99 -17.95 -10.33
N LEU A 81 -12.21 -17.41 -10.17
CA LEU A 81 -12.43 -15.95 -10.12
C LEU A 81 -11.73 -15.28 -8.94
N LEU A 82 -11.76 -15.90 -7.76
CA LEU A 82 -11.04 -15.40 -6.59
C LEU A 82 -9.52 -15.45 -6.81
N THR A 83 -9.00 -16.58 -7.30
CA THR A 83 -7.57 -16.74 -7.63
C THR A 83 -7.11 -15.69 -8.66
N ASP A 84 -7.90 -15.47 -9.71
CA ASP A 84 -7.61 -14.47 -10.74
C ASP A 84 -7.63 -13.04 -10.19
N ALA A 85 -8.56 -12.74 -9.29
CA ALA A 85 -8.67 -11.43 -8.65
C ALA A 85 -7.48 -11.18 -7.70
N GLU A 86 -7.10 -12.17 -6.91
CA GLU A 86 -5.92 -12.14 -6.05
C GLU A 86 -4.63 -11.93 -6.85
N GLN A 87 -4.44 -12.70 -7.92
CA GLN A 87 -3.25 -12.57 -8.76
C GLN A 87 -3.15 -11.16 -9.38
N LYS A 88 -4.29 -10.58 -9.81
CA LYS A 88 -4.31 -9.19 -10.31
C LYS A 88 -3.93 -8.17 -9.23
N ILE A 89 -4.30 -8.39 -7.96
CA ILE A 89 -3.85 -7.53 -6.87
C ILE A 89 -2.34 -7.68 -6.65
N VAL A 90 -1.81 -8.90 -6.64
CA VAL A 90 -0.36 -9.15 -6.49
C VAL A 90 0.44 -8.46 -7.60
N ASP A 91 0.01 -8.63 -8.87
CA ASP A 91 0.68 -8.01 -10.01
C ASP A 91 0.63 -6.48 -9.95
N LYS A 92 -0.50 -5.93 -9.52
CA LYS A 92 -0.68 -4.49 -9.33
C LYS A 92 0.14 -3.97 -8.15
N GLN A 93 0.20 -4.68 -7.02
CA GLN A 93 1.02 -4.34 -5.85
C GLN A 93 2.47 -4.23 -6.26
N ARG A 94 3.01 -5.25 -6.91
CA ARG A 94 4.37 -5.23 -7.43
C ARG A 94 4.61 -4.07 -8.39
N THR A 95 3.63 -3.76 -9.24
CA THR A 95 3.75 -2.64 -10.18
C THR A 95 3.78 -1.30 -9.44
N ALA A 96 2.89 -1.09 -8.47
CA ALA A 96 2.83 0.13 -7.66
C ALA A 96 4.12 0.33 -6.85
N ASP A 97 4.63 -0.73 -6.21
CA ASP A 97 5.90 -0.70 -5.48
C ASP A 97 7.07 -0.34 -6.37
N ASN A 98 7.13 -0.93 -7.57
CA ASN A 98 8.18 -0.60 -8.53
C ASN A 98 8.11 0.87 -8.95
N GLN A 99 6.91 1.40 -9.26
CA GLN A 99 6.77 2.81 -9.63
C GLN A 99 7.15 3.74 -8.46
N ALA A 100 6.70 3.44 -7.23
CA ALA A 100 7.01 4.22 -6.04
C ALA A 100 8.51 4.14 -5.67
N THR A 101 9.14 2.97 -5.83
CA THR A 101 10.57 2.77 -5.61
C THR A 101 11.41 3.57 -6.61
N VAL A 102 11.03 3.54 -7.89
CA VAL A 102 11.70 4.35 -8.93
C VAL A 102 11.54 5.85 -8.65
N ALA A 103 10.34 6.30 -8.27
CA ALA A 103 10.10 7.69 -7.89
C ALA A 103 10.94 8.08 -6.65
N ARG A 104 10.97 7.22 -5.62
CA ARG A 104 11.79 7.42 -4.43
C ARG A 104 13.26 7.56 -4.80
N ALA A 105 13.78 6.68 -5.65
CA ALA A 105 15.18 6.73 -6.07
C ALA A 105 15.52 8.05 -6.79
N SER A 106 14.65 8.53 -7.69
CA SER A 106 14.88 9.83 -8.37
C SER A 106 14.89 10.99 -7.38
N PHE A 107 13.95 10.99 -6.42
CA PHE A 107 13.88 12.01 -5.39
C PHE A 107 15.06 11.99 -4.42
N VAL A 108 15.51 10.81 -3.99
CA VAL A 108 16.62 10.64 -3.03
C VAL A 108 17.92 11.24 -3.58
N VAL A 109 18.23 10.99 -4.86
CA VAL A 109 19.44 11.50 -5.51
C VAL A 109 19.48 13.03 -5.50
N SER A 110 18.33 13.68 -5.66
CA SER A 110 18.20 15.14 -5.67
C SER A 110 18.07 15.74 -4.27
N ALA A 111 17.59 14.99 -3.28
CA ALA A 111 17.41 15.46 -1.91
C ALA A 111 18.73 15.63 -1.14
N PHE A 112 19.68 14.72 -1.36
CA PHE A 112 20.91 14.66 -0.58
C PHE A 112 21.91 15.74 -0.96
N ARG A 113 22.50 16.36 0.07
CA ARG A 113 23.61 17.30 -0.11
C ARG A 113 24.80 16.56 -0.71
N LYS A 114 25.37 17.11 -1.77
CA LYS A 114 26.61 16.58 -2.35
C LYS A 114 27.78 17.04 -1.50
N LEU A 115 28.62 16.11 -1.07
CA LEU A 115 29.84 16.41 -0.33
C LEU A 115 30.86 17.07 -1.28
N PRO A 116 31.33 18.30 -1.00
CA PRO A 116 32.31 18.96 -1.85
C PRO A 116 33.64 18.20 -1.88
N LYS A 117 34.29 18.18 -3.06
CA LYS A 117 35.63 17.60 -3.20
C LYS A 117 36.60 18.29 -2.23
N GLY A 118 37.31 17.50 -1.42
CA GLY A 118 38.28 17.98 -0.43
C GLY A 118 37.74 18.19 0.98
N GLN A 119 36.41 18.23 1.18
CA GLN A 119 35.81 18.35 2.53
C GLN A 119 35.64 17.01 3.24
N GLU A 120 35.78 15.90 2.51
CA GLU A 120 35.55 14.57 3.04
C GLU A 120 36.44 14.21 4.21
N ALA A 121 37.74 14.55 4.17
CA ALA A 121 38.66 14.24 5.25
C ALA A 121 38.27 14.94 6.56
N ILE A 122 37.84 16.20 6.46
CA ILE A 122 37.40 17.02 7.60
C ILE A 122 36.09 16.47 8.16
N ALA A 123 35.10 16.23 7.29
CA ALA A 123 33.82 15.65 7.68
C ALA A 123 33.97 14.29 8.37
N ARG A 124 34.91 13.45 7.89
CA ARG A 124 35.20 12.14 8.51
C ARG A 124 35.79 12.29 9.91
N GLN A 125 36.69 13.25 10.10
CA GLN A 125 37.29 13.52 11.41
C GLN A 125 36.25 14.03 12.40
N ASP A 126 35.41 14.98 11.99
CA ASP A 126 34.34 15.53 12.82
C ASP A 126 33.30 14.46 13.17
N ALA A 127 32.88 13.65 12.19
CA ALA A 127 31.95 12.55 12.41
C ALA A 127 32.52 11.54 13.42
N ARG A 128 33.79 11.14 13.28
CA ARG A 128 34.44 10.23 14.24
C ARG A 128 34.47 10.79 15.65
N MET A 129 34.87 12.05 15.81
CA MET A 129 34.90 12.70 17.12
C MET A 129 33.53 12.69 17.79
N ILE A 130 32.45 12.95 17.05
CA ILE A 130 31.09 12.92 17.59
C ILE A 130 30.62 11.50 17.91
N LEU A 131 30.93 10.53 17.06
CA LEU A 131 30.49 9.14 17.22
C LEU A 131 31.25 8.41 18.32
N GLU A 132 32.55 8.70 18.49
CA GLU A 132 33.40 8.13 19.54
C GLU A 132 32.99 8.59 20.94
N ALA A 133 32.44 9.79 21.06
CA ALA A 133 31.87 10.30 22.30
C ALA A 133 30.51 9.67 22.66
N SER A 134 29.89 8.91 21.75
CA SER A 134 28.56 8.33 21.95
C SER A 134 28.62 6.88 22.46
N PRO A 135 27.85 6.52 23.52
CA PRO A 135 27.69 5.12 23.92
C PRO A 135 26.87 4.30 22.90
N HIS A 136 26.13 4.97 22.00
CA HIS A 136 25.30 4.36 20.97
C HIS A 136 25.64 4.94 19.60
N PRO A 137 26.71 4.45 18.94
CA PRO A 137 27.20 5.01 17.69
C PRO A 137 26.21 4.87 16.53
N ALA A 138 25.46 3.77 16.44
CA ALA A 138 24.44 3.56 15.39
C ALA A 138 23.31 4.59 15.44
N VAL A 139 22.73 4.80 16.63
CA VAL A 139 21.69 5.82 16.85
C VAL A 139 22.25 7.22 16.58
N ARG A 140 23.49 7.48 17.01
CA ARG A 140 24.12 8.77 16.80
C ARG A 140 24.42 9.04 15.33
N LEU A 141 24.79 8.02 14.56
CA LEU A 141 24.99 8.11 13.11
C LEU A 141 23.69 8.52 12.41
N ALA A 142 22.56 7.90 12.77
CA ALA A 142 21.25 8.26 12.26
C ALA A 142 20.88 9.72 12.60
N GLN A 143 21.19 10.19 13.82
CA GLN A 143 20.99 11.60 14.21
C GLN A 143 21.89 12.57 13.45
N LEU A 144 23.13 12.19 13.14
CA LEU A 144 24.04 13.03 12.34
C LEU A 144 23.48 13.28 10.93
N ALA A 145 22.70 12.34 10.39
CA ALA A 145 22.09 12.46 9.08
C ALA A 145 21.07 13.61 8.98
N LEU A 146 20.48 14.04 10.12
CA LEU A 146 19.61 15.22 10.15
C LEU A 146 20.34 16.51 9.78
N ARG A 147 21.65 16.58 10.02
CA ARG A 147 22.46 17.77 9.76
C ARG A 147 22.46 18.09 8.27
N GLN A 148 22.29 19.36 7.93
CA GLN A 148 22.33 19.85 6.54
C GLN A 148 23.73 20.30 6.10
N ASP A 149 24.78 19.78 6.73
CA ASP A 149 26.19 20.11 6.49
C ASP A 149 26.98 18.92 5.90
N ASP A 150 28.31 19.08 5.81
CA ASP A 150 29.18 18.09 5.20
C ASP A 150 29.28 16.79 6.02
N VAL A 151 29.09 16.86 7.35
CA VAL A 151 28.99 15.67 8.21
C VAL A 151 27.70 14.89 7.91
N GLY A 152 26.57 15.59 7.82
CA GLY A 152 25.30 14.97 7.43
C GLY A 152 25.35 14.36 6.03
N ALA A 153 26.00 15.05 5.07
CA ALA A 153 26.21 14.52 3.73
C ALA A 153 27.09 13.26 3.72
N LEU A 154 28.13 13.20 4.57
CA LEU A 154 29.04 12.06 4.66
C LEU A 154 28.36 10.81 5.20
N VAL A 155 27.57 10.91 6.27
CA VAL A 155 27.01 9.71 6.95
C VAL A 155 26.00 8.94 6.10
N VAL A 156 25.40 9.61 5.11
CA VAL A 156 24.46 9.01 4.15
C VAL A 156 25.18 8.26 3.01
N THR A 157 26.49 8.41 2.89
CA THR A 157 27.32 7.67 1.93
C THR A 157 27.71 6.29 2.45
N GLN A 158 28.39 5.50 1.60
CA GLN A 158 28.99 4.22 1.97
C GLN A 158 29.88 4.31 3.23
N TRP A 159 30.45 5.48 3.53
CA TRP A 159 31.24 5.68 4.75
C TRP A 159 30.48 5.34 6.04
N GLY A 160 29.18 5.67 6.11
CA GLY A 160 28.36 5.35 7.29
C GLY A 160 28.19 3.84 7.49
N HIS A 161 28.10 3.08 6.39
CA HIS A 161 28.05 1.62 6.42
C HIS A 161 29.39 1.05 6.90
N ASP A 162 30.49 1.45 6.25
CA ASP A 162 31.84 0.99 6.58
C ASP A 162 32.23 1.32 8.03
N TYR A 163 31.75 2.45 8.56
CA TYR A 163 31.97 2.83 9.96
C TYR A 163 31.30 1.85 10.95
N LEU A 164 30.06 1.43 10.67
CA LEU A 164 29.34 0.49 11.55
C LEU A 164 29.92 -0.92 11.43
N GLU A 165 30.27 -1.34 10.21
CA GLU A 165 30.94 -2.62 9.97
C GLU A 165 32.27 -2.70 10.74
N ALA A 166 33.09 -1.65 10.67
CA ALA A 166 34.35 -1.57 11.42
C ALA A 166 34.17 -1.60 12.95
N ARG A 167 32.96 -1.35 13.46
CA ARG A 167 32.60 -1.44 14.88
C ARG A 167 32.01 -2.80 15.27
N GLY A 168 31.94 -3.75 14.33
CA GLY A 168 31.39 -5.08 14.57
C GLY A 168 29.87 -5.10 14.72
N VAL A 169 29.17 -4.11 14.15
CA VAL A 169 27.71 -4.13 14.06
C VAL A 169 27.30 -5.21 13.06
N GLU A 170 26.29 -5.99 13.39
CA GLU A 170 25.80 -7.07 12.53
C GLU A 170 25.13 -6.52 11.26
N GLU A 171 25.27 -7.21 10.13
CA GLU A 171 24.81 -6.74 8.81
C GLU A 171 23.31 -6.37 8.79
N HIS A 172 22.46 -7.10 9.53
CA HIS A 172 21.03 -6.79 9.62
C HIS A 172 20.75 -5.49 10.38
N GLU A 173 21.53 -5.20 11.43
CA GLU A 173 21.45 -3.94 12.18
C GLU A 173 22.01 -2.76 11.38
N ILE A 174 23.06 -3.00 10.58
CA ILE A 174 23.60 -1.99 9.66
C ILE A 174 22.53 -1.58 8.65
N LYS A 175 21.84 -2.54 8.02
CA LYS A 175 20.76 -2.24 7.06
C LYS A 175 19.64 -1.42 7.70
N ALA A 176 19.16 -1.83 8.88
CA ALA A 176 18.14 -1.07 9.60
C ALA A 176 18.62 0.35 9.96
N THR A 177 19.88 0.49 10.36
CA THR A 177 20.47 1.81 10.67
C THR A 177 20.62 2.67 9.42
N GLN A 178 20.96 2.09 8.27
CA GLN A 178 21.06 2.82 7.00
C GLN A 178 19.70 3.33 6.53
N GLU A 179 18.63 2.55 6.69
CA GLU A 179 17.27 3.02 6.43
C GLU A 179 16.90 4.21 7.33
N LEU A 180 17.27 4.16 8.61
CA LEU A 180 17.08 5.28 9.53
C LEU A 180 17.92 6.51 9.15
N VAL A 181 19.20 6.33 8.78
CA VAL A 181 20.09 7.40 8.30
C VAL A 181 19.48 8.10 7.08
N ILE A 182 19.04 7.32 6.08
CA ILE A 182 18.37 7.84 4.89
C ILE A 182 17.10 8.60 5.27
N HIS A 183 16.26 8.02 6.13
CA HIS A 183 15.03 8.66 6.57
C HIS A 183 15.30 10.00 7.28
N HIS A 184 16.23 10.03 8.23
CA HIS A 184 16.62 11.24 8.94
C HIS A 184 17.22 12.30 8.01
N ALA A 185 18.03 11.91 7.04
CA ALA A 185 18.55 12.83 6.04
C ALA A 185 17.45 13.46 5.19
N LEU A 186 16.44 12.67 4.80
CA LEU A 186 15.28 13.19 4.07
C LEU A 186 14.43 14.12 4.94
N VAL A 187 14.19 13.79 6.21
CA VAL A 187 13.47 14.67 7.14
C VAL A 187 14.21 15.99 7.31
N GLY A 188 15.53 15.94 7.60
CA GLY A 188 16.36 17.13 7.72
C GLY A 188 16.36 17.97 6.45
N ALA A 189 16.42 17.35 5.26
CA ALA A 189 16.38 18.07 4.00
C ALA A 189 15.00 18.68 3.72
N ALA A 190 13.91 17.99 4.05
CA ALA A 190 12.56 18.51 3.86
C ALA A 190 12.29 19.75 4.74
N GLU A 191 12.78 19.74 5.98
CA GLU A 191 12.51 20.78 6.97
C GLU A 191 13.52 21.93 6.99
N GLN A 192 14.80 21.64 6.75
CA GLN A 192 15.91 22.55 7.09
C GLN A 192 16.81 22.88 5.89
N ALA A 193 16.59 22.30 4.71
CA ALA A 193 17.42 22.64 3.55
C ALA A 193 17.16 24.08 3.09
N GLU A 194 18.24 24.84 2.91
CA GLU A 194 18.20 26.19 2.34
C GLU A 194 17.79 26.17 0.84
N ASP A 195 18.07 25.05 0.16
CA ASP A 195 17.73 24.83 -1.23
C ASP A 195 16.31 24.25 -1.36
N GLN A 196 15.42 25.01 -2.01
CA GLN A 196 14.02 24.64 -2.23
C GLN A 196 13.89 23.37 -3.08
N GLU A 197 14.78 23.13 -4.04
CA GLU A 197 14.72 21.95 -4.89
C GLU A 197 15.05 20.69 -4.07
N ARG A 198 16.06 20.77 -3.20
CA ARG A 198 16.41 19.69 -2.26
C ARG A 198 15.29 19.41 -1.27
N SER A 199 14.68 20.45 -0.70
CA SER A 199 13.53 20.31 0.21
C SER A 199 12.33 19.65 -0.49
N ALA A 200 12.00 20.08 -1.71
CA ALA A 200 10.95 19.47 -2.51
C ALA A 200 11.25 18.01 -2.87
N ALA A 201 12.48 17.69 -3.27
CA ALA A 201 12.91 16.32 -3.54
C ALA A 201 12.84 15.44 -2.28
N ALA A 202 13.25 15.95 -1.12
CA ALA A 202 13.12 15.23 0.13
C ALA A 202 11.66 14.91 0.49
N ARG A 203 10.76 15.90 0.34
CA ARG A 203 9.31 15.68 0.46
C ARG A 203 8.78 14.63 -0.52
N GLY A 204 9.27 14.64 -1.76
CA GLY A 204 8.94 13.63 -2.77
C GLY A 204 9.38 12.22 -2.39
N ALA A 205 10.59 12.07 -1.84
CA ALA A 205 11.08 10.78 -1.38
C ALA A 205 10.27 10.25 -0.19
N LEU A 206 9.91 11.12 0.76
CA LEU A 206 9.03 10.77 1.89
C LEU A 206 7.63 10.39 1.41
N ALA A 207 7.07 11.14 0.45
CA ALA A 207 5.80 10.82 -0.17
C ALA A 207 5.85 9.44 -0.86
N ALA A 208 6.89 9.15 -1.62
CA ALA A 208 7.08 7.85 -2.24
C ALA A 208 7.16 6.70 -1.22
N ASN A 209 7.82 6.92 -0.08
CA ASN A 209 7.85 5.96 1.01
C ASN A 209 6.46 5.74 1.64
N SER A 210 5.69 6.82 1.82
CA SER A 210 4.31 6.76 2.30
C SER A 210 3.41 5.96 1.34
N VAL A 211 3.59 6.11 0.02
CA VAL A 211 2.85 5.31 -0.98
C VAL A 211 3.19 3.82 -0.92
N ILE A 212 4.45 3.45 -0.68
CA ILE A 212 4.84 2.03 -0.50
C ILE A 212 4.09 1.43 0.70
N GLY A 213 4.12 2.09 1.86
CA GLY A 213 3.38 1.61 3.04
C GLY A 213 1.87 1.56 2.82
N LEU A 214 1.30 2.54 2.12
CA LEU A 214 -0.12 2.55 1.75
C LEU A 214 -0.46 1.40 0.78
N ASN A 215 0.42 1.11 -0.17
CA ASN A 215 0.25 0.02 -1.12
C ASN A 215 0.19 -1.33 -0.41
N ASP A 216 1.12 -1.59 0.50
CA ASP A 216 1.15 -2.81 1.31
C ASP A 216 -0.10 -2.93 2.20
N GLY A 217 -0.49 -1.85 2.88
CA GLY A 217 -1.69 -1.83 3.71
C GLY A 217 -2.96 -2.10 2.90
N ALA A 218 -3.11 -1.45 1.73
CA ALA A 218 -4.27 -1.62 0.88
C ALA A 218 -4.31 -3.02 0.22
N ALA A 219 -3.17 -3.56 -0.19
CA ALA A 219 -3.08 -4.92 -0.74
C ALA A 219 -3.41 -5.96 0.34
N SER A 220 -2.87 -5.82 1.54
CA SER A 220 -3.18 -6.69 2.68
C SER A 220 -4.67 -6.67 3.01
N ALA A 221 -5.30 -5.49 3.01
CA ALA A 221 -6.75 -5.37 3.22
C ALA A 221 -7.57 -6.03 2.10
N ALA A 222 -7.13 -5.92 0.84
CA ALA A 222 -7.77 -6.60 -0.28
C ALA A 222 -7.64 -8.13 -0.19
N HIS A 223 -6.48 -8.65 0.23
CA HIS A 223 -6.29 -10.08 0.49
C HIS A 223 -7.21 -10.59 1.61
N GLY A 224 -7.31 -9.86 2.73
CA GLY A 224 -8.24 -10.19 3.80
C GLY A 224 -9.70 -10.25 3.31
N LEU A 225 -10.08 -9.36 2.40
CA LEU A 225 -11.41 -9.41 1.77
C LEU A 225 -11.62 -10.67 0.91
N PHE A 226 -10.61 -11.08 0.13
CA PHE A 226 -10.73 -12.31 -0.67
C PHE A 226 -10.82 -13.55 0.21
N ASP A 227 -10.13 -13.59 1.35
CA ASP A 227 -10.25 -14.66 2.34
C ASP A 227 -11.67 -14.71 2.94
N SER A 228 -12.24 -13.55 3.30
CA SER A 228 -13.62 -13.42 3.75
C SER A 228 -14.62 -13.87 2.68
N MET A 229 -14.40 -13.48 1.42
CA MET A 229 -15.21 -13.94 0.28
C MET A 229 -15.11 -15.46 0.11
N ARG A 230 -13.90 -16.03 0.12
CA ARG A 230 -13.67 -17.47 -0.01
C ARG A 230 -14.46 -18.24 1.05
N THR A 231 -14.42 -17.77 2.30
CA THR A 231 -15.15 -18.36 3.42
C THR A 231 -16.67 -18.24 3.22
N TYR A 232 -17.15 -17.06 2.83
CA TYR A 232 -18.57 -16.80 2.63
C TYR A 232 -19.16 -17.64 1.49
N TYR A 233 -18.46 -17.77 0.37
CA TYR A 233 -18.91 -18.52 -0.80
C TYR A 233 -18.59 -20.02 -0.75
N ALA A 234 -17.79 -20.49 0.22
CA ALA A 234 -17.51 -21.91 0.41
C ALA A 234 -18.72 -22.70 0.96
N VAL A 235 -19.64 -22.05 1.68
CA VAL A 235 -20.81 -22.71 2.30
C VAL A 235 -21.95 -22.82 1.27
N PRO A 236 -22.36 -24.04 0.87
CA PRO A 236 -23.60 -24.21 0.12
C PRO A 236 -24.76 -23.78 1.01
N ARG A 237 -25.63 -22.87 0.56
CA ARG A 237 -26.95 -22.78 1.19
C ARG A 237 -27.68 -24.09 0.85
N GLU A 238 -27.88 -24.95 1.84
CA GLU A 238 -28.79 -26.11 1.76
C GLU A 238 -30.28 -25.71 1.61
N ALA A 239 -30.56 -24.50 1.14
CA ALA A 239 -31.92 -24.02 0.88
C ALA A 239 -32.09 -23.74 -0.62
N PHE A 240 -31.86 -24.77 -1.45
CA PHE A 240 -32.64 -24.84 -2.67
C PHE A 240 -34.01 -25.37 -2.26
N PRO A 241 -35.13 -24.67 -2.55
CA PRO A 241 -36.41 -25.35 -2.54
C PRO A 241 -36.23 -26.58 -3.44
N THR A 242 -36.57 -27.75 -2.91
CA THR A 242 -36.52 -29.02 -3.65
C THR A 242 -37.02 -28.78 -5.07
N PRO A 243 -36.30 -29.25 -6.12
CA PRO A 243 -36.80 -29.18 -7.48
C PRO A 243 -38.25 -29.66 -7.47
N ARG A 244 -39.19 -28.81 -7.91
CA ARG A 244 -40.60 -29.17 -7.95
C ARG A 244 -40.69 -30.47 -8.74
N ASP A 245 -41.25 -31.51 -8.12
CA ASP A 245 -41.48 -32.79 -8.79
C ASP A 245 -42.14 -32.51 -10.15
N PRO A 246 -41.55 -32.92 -11.28
CA PRO A 246 -42.11 -32.65 -12.62
C PRO A 246 -43.50 -33.29 -12.81
N ARG A 247 -43.94 -34.15 -11.88
CA ARG A 247 -45.28 -34.75 -11.85
C ARG A 247 -46.27 -33.99 -10.95
N ARG A 248 -45.82 -32.99 -10.19
CA ARG A 248 -46.74 -32.13 -9.42
C ARG A 248 -47.42 -31.15 -10.38
N PRO A 249 -48.76 -31.15 -10.50
CA PRO A 249 -49.44 -30.13 -11.27
C PRO A 249 -49.10 -28.75 -10.71
N ALA A 250 -48.93 -27.77 -11.60
CA ALA A 250 -48.71 -26.38 -11.19
C ALA A 250 -49.85 -25.96 -10.25
N ALA A 251 -49.52 -25.37 -9.11
CA ALA A 251 -50.53 -24.72 -8.27
C ALA A 251 -51.31 -23.74 -9.15
N PRO A 252 -52.66 -23.74 -9.11
CA PRO A 252 -53.44 -22.83 -9.92
C PRO A 252 -52.98 -21.41 -9.63
N GLN A 253 -52.58 -20.69 -10.68
CA GLN A 253 -52.43 -19.24 -10.61
C GLN A 253 -53.81 -18.69 -10.27
N VAL A 254 -53.99 -18.21 -9.05
CA VAL A 254 -55.14 -17.37 -8.71
C VAL A 254 -54.88 -16.02 -9.38
N LEU A 255 -55.19 -15.97 -10.67
CA LEU A 255 -55.37 -14.77 -11.46
C LEU A 255 -56.85 -14.38 -11.31
N GLY A 256 -57.09 -13.27 -10.62
CA GLY A 256 -58.42 -12.67 -10.51
C GLY A 256 -59.24 -13.18 -9.33
N GLU A 257 -59.07 -12.56 -8.18
CA GLU A 257 -60.21 -12.29 -7.32
C GLU A 257 -60.31 -10.77 -7.21
N ASP A 258 -61.40 -10.26 -7.77
CA ASP A 258 -61.84 -8.88 -7.62
C ASP A 258 -61.97 -8.57 -6.13
N ILE A 259 -61.38 -7.44 -5.74
CA ILE A 259 -61.58 -6.82 -4.44
C ILE A 259 -63.03 -6.33 -4.42
N GLU A 260 -63.95 -7.06 -3.79
CA GLU A 260 -65.24 -6.49 -3.41
C GLU A 260 -65.07 -5.56 -2.18
N PRO A 261 -65.77 -4.42 -2.14
CA PRO A 261 -65.48 -3.35 -1.20
C PRO A 261 -66.04 -3.65 0.20
N PHE A 262 -65.27 -3.23 1.21
CA PHE A 262 -65.66 -3.16 2.61
C PHE A 262 -67.08 -2.60 2.79
N THR A 263 -67.91 -3.31 3.55
CA THR A 263 -69.07 -2.75 4.25
C THR A 263 -69.08 -3.25 5.71
N PHE A 264 -68.85 -2.29 6.62
CA PHE A 264 -68.95 -2.25 8.09
C PHE A 264 -68.56 -3.49 8.92
#